data_AF-A0A094FJR5-F1
#
_entry.id   AF-A0A094FJR5-F1
#
_cell.length_a   1.000
_cell.length_b   1.000
_cell.length_c   1.000
_cell.angle_alpha   90.00
_cell.angle_beta   90.00
_cell.angle_gamma   90.00
#
_symmetry.space_group_name_H-M   'P 1'
#
loop_
_entity.id
_entity.type
_entity.pdbx_description
1 polymer ?
#
loop_
_entity_poly.entity_id
_entity_poly.type
_entity_poly.pdbx_seq_one_letter_code
_entity_poly.pdbx_strand_id
1 'polypeptide(L)'
;MFQFDGGKKERETCFVTHGAMGHLDPAQPPVKRKPYSAILAVPFAELIMPQELYKSIQWDMDSKSSVPTYSRVILSLAELVSGDFFTEYVKKGNVIMLSEGKHGVNDVYSLRDGVLTLALEKESYERAGLAGEPDGAKGKRGARARWLVEINLRQPSMLHGKKGFDRIVYAFKNVLNTPVTWLFCNLEGEAPSPDPLTKYIPDEISCDPSVTSSVRVIMPNIRPPTSLGGDEGDDFGEFATDLYEWLSLISLESERVYVDDDTDPFLSRYTSPPSDTPEGEAHPLIKVTWKGFMSSSWAHKTFVSATLAATTKSWFSFSVSGFPDSLPATSRDCTISKIPGPSSEFMLWEVEQN
;
A
#
# COMPACT_ATOMS: atom_id res chain seq x y z
N MET A 1 -17.24 -28.57 26.46
CA MET A 1 -16.33 -28.55 25.30
C MET A 1 -17.09 -27.92 24.15
N PHE A 2 -16.96 -26.59 24.00
CA PHE A 2 -17.64 -25.87 22.92
C PHE A 2 -16.76 -25.97 21.67
N GLN A 3 -17.15 -26.84 20.74
CA GLN A 3 -16.61 -26.81 19.39
C GLN A 3 -17.28 -25.64 18.67
N PHE A 4 -16.52 -24.57 18.46
CA PHE A 4 -16.90 -23.54 17.51
C PHE A 4 -16.62 -24.09 16.12
N ASP A 5 -17.70 -24.34 15.38
CA ASP A 5 -17.64 -24.81 13.99
C ASP A 5 -16.88 -23.77 13.16
N GLY A 6 -15.72 -24.18 12.66
CA GLY A 6 -14.74 -23.31 12.02
C GLY A 6 -15.20 -22.89 10.64
N GLY A 7 -15.99 -21.81 10.57
CA GLY A 7 -16.06 -21.03 9.35
C GLY A 7 -14.63 -20.70 8.90
N LYS A 8 -14.27 -20.99 7.65
CA LYS A 8 -12.96 -20.59 7.09
C LYS A 8 -12.81 -19.08 7.32
N LYS A 9 -11.95 -18.73 8.30
CA LYS A 9 -11.40 -17.40 8.51
C LYS A 9 -10.74 -16.99 7.21
N GLU A 10 -10.94 -15.74 6.79
CA GLU A 10 -10.02 -15.08 5.85
C GLU A 10 -8.60 -15.38 6.35
N ARG A 11 -7.80 -16.03 5.50
CA ARG A 11 -6.46 -16.48 5.89
C ARG A 11 -5.48 -15.50 5.29
N GLU A 12 -5.12 -14.50 6.10
CA GLU A 12 -3.95 -13.69 5.82
C GLU A 12 -2.72 -14.59 5.81
N THR A 13 -1.95 -14.53 4.72
CA THR A 13 -0.71 -15.29 4.57
C THR A 13 0.43 -14.29 4.40
N CYS A 14 1.46 -14.41 5.24
CA CYS A 14 2.68 -13.63 5.11
C CYS A 14 3.74 -14.46 4.40
N PHE A 15 4.23 -13.97 3.27
CA PHE A 15 5.35 -14.55 2.53
C PHE A 15 6.61 -13.77 2.82
N VAL A 16 7.70 -14.46 3.16
CA VAL A 16 9.03 -13.85 3.31
C VAL A 16 9.93 -14.19 2.13
N THR A 17 10.70 -13.22 1.64
CA THR A 17 11.73 -13.39 0.61
C THR A 17 13.04 -12.70 1.05
N HIS A 18 14.15 -13.43 1.04
CA HIS A 18 15.51 -12.88 1.17
C HIS A 18 16.19 -12.87 -0.21
N GLY A 19 16.99 -11.83 -0.49
CA GLY A 19 17.76 -11.78 -1.73
C GLY A 19 18.66 -10.56 -1.85
N ALA A 20 19.29 -10.42 -3.02
CA ALA A 20 20.14 -9.27 -3.36
C ALA A 20 19.37 -8.23 -4.16
N MET A 21 19.49 -6.94 -3.81
CA MET A 21 18.85 -5.83 -4.52
C MET A 21 19.47 -5.55 -5.89
N GLY A 22 20.69 -6.05 -6.14
CA GLY A 22 21.47 -5.82 -7.35
C GLY A 22 21.97 -4.37 -7.48
N HIS A 23 22.65 -4.06 -8.57
CA HIS A 23 23.02 -2.68 -8.89
C HIS A 23 21.76 -1.84 -9.18
N LEU A 24 21.76 -0.60 -8.68
CA LEU A 24 20.72 0.40 -8.87
C LEU A 24 21.24 1.51 -9.78
N ASP A 25 20.63 1.65 -10.95
CA ASP A 25 20.81 2.83 -11.80
C ASP A 25 19.76 3.88 -11.41
N PRO A 26 20.16 5.08 -10.94
CA PRO A 26 19.24 6.16 -10.63
C PRO A 26 18.37 6.59 -11.81
N ALA A 27 18.85 6.43 -13.05
CA ALA A 27 18.13 6.82 -14.25
C ALA A 27 17.08 5.78 -14.68
N GLN A 28 17.27 4.50 -14.30
CA GLN A 28 16.37 3.40 -14.66
C GLN A 28 16.21 2.44 -13.47
N PRO A 29 15.50 2.87 -12.42
CA PRO A 29 15.34 2.02 -11.24
C PRO A 29 14.50 0.78 -11.59
N PRO A 30 14.84 -0.41 -11.05
CA PRO A 30 14.13 -1.64 -11.37
C PRO A 30 12.68 -1.58 -10.87
N VAL A 31 11.71 -2.00 -11.69
CA VAL A 31 10.28 -2.03 -11.30
C VAL A 31 9.70 -3.44 -11.27
N LYS A 32 10.23 -4.36 -12.11
CA LYS A 32 9.66 -5.70 -12.32
C LYS A 32 10.24 -6.80 -11.43
N ARG A 33 11.34 -6.53 -10.72
CA ARG A 33 12.02 -7.51 -9.85
C ARG A 33 11.78 -7.20 -8.38
N LYS A 34 11.80 -8.22 -7.52
CA LYS A 34 11.81 -8.01 -6.07
C LYS A 34 13.08 -7.27 -5.61
N PRO A 35 13.00 -6.42 -4.59
CA PRO A 35 11.80 -6.09 -3.82
C PRO A 35 10.90 -5.03 -4.49
N TYR A 36 11.39 -4.36 -5.54
CA TYR A 36 10.72 -3.22 -6.17
C TYR A 36 9.31 -3.51 -6.72
N SER A 37 9.09 -4.71 -7.26
CA SER A 37 7.79 -5.12 -7.77
C SER A 37 6.72 -5.31 -6.69
N ALA A 38 7.13 -5.46 -5.43
CA ALA A 38 6.21 -5.56 -4.29
C ALA A 38 5.66 -4.20 -3.85
N ILE A 39 6.33 -3.10 -4.23
CA ILE A 39 5.87 -1.73 -3.94
C ILE A 39 4.71 -1.39 -4.88
N LEU A 40 3.51 -1.75 -4.45
CA LEU A 40 2.27 -1.43 -5.13
C LEU A 40 1.73 -0.09 -4.65
N ALA A 41 0.66 0.40 -5.28
CA ALA A 41 0.09 1.71 -4.97
C ALA A 41 -0.85 1.58 -3.78
N VAL A 42 -0.51 2.25 -2.66
CA VAL A 42 -1.20 2.06 -1.39
C VAL A 42 -1.09 3.32 -0.51
N PRO A 43 -2.16 3.76 0.19
CA PRO A 43 -2.27 5.03 0.95
C PRO A 43 -1.25 5.27 2.07
N PHE A 44 -0.60 4.24 2.58
CA PHE A 44 0.26 4.37 3.74
C PHE A 44 1.68 3.97 3.38
N ALA A 45 2.65 4.82 3.74
CA ALA A 45 4.07 4.50 3.62
C ALA A 45 4.80 4.90 4.90
N GLU A 46 5.75 4.07 5.31
CA GLU A 46 6.53 4.25 6.53
C GLU A 46 7.97 3.83 6.33
N LEU A 47 8.89 4.55 6.97
CA LEU A 47 10.31 4.29 6.93
C LEU A 47 10.88 4.31 8.36
N ILE A 48 11.45 3.19 8.79
CA ILE A 48 12.13 3.02 10.08
C ILE A 48 13.63 2.88 9.84
N MET A 49 14.44 3.65 10.54
CA MET A 49 15.90 3.61 10.38
C MET A 49 16.67 4.12 11.59
N PRO A 50 17.99 3.87 11.69
CA PRO A 50 18.85 4.53 12.66
C PRO A 50 18.84 6.05 12.52
N GLN A 51 18.89 6.76 13.65
CA GLN A 51 18.89 8.22 13.68
C GLN A 51 20.06 8.83 12.91
N GLU A 52 21.24 8.19 12.93
CA GLU A 52 22.42 8.64 12.21
C GLU A 52 22.20 8.58 10.70
N LEU A 53 21.52 7.54 10.22
CA LEU A 53 21.17 7.42 8.81
C LEU A 53 20.22 8.55 8.43
N TYR A 54 19.16 8.77 9.20
CA TYR A 54 18.19 9.85 8.95
C TYR A 54 18.86 11.21 8.81
N LYS A 55 19.73 11.58 9.77
CA LYS A 55 20.50 12.84 9.73
C LYS A 55 21.35 12.98 8.46
N SER A 56 21.86 11.87 7.93
CA SER A 56 22.70 11.87 6.73
C SER A 56 21.92 11.95 5.42
N ILE A 57 20.68 11.42 5.37
CA ILE A 57 19.91 11.29 4.12
C ILE A 57 18.70 12.23 4.04
N GLN A 58 18.31 12.89 5.15
CA GLN A 58 17.12 13.75 5.21
C GLN A 58 17.12 14.80 4.10
N TRP A 59 18.21 15.54 3.94
CA TRP A 59 18.31 16.56 2.88
C TRP A 59 18.14 15.97 1.47
N ASP A 60 18.73 14.81 1.23
CA ASP A 60 18.62 14.11 -0.05
C ASP A 60 17.20 13.63 -0.31
N MET A 61 16.50 13.16 0.73
CA MET A 61 15.09 12.78 0.64
C MET A 61 14.19 13.99 0.39
N ASP A 62 14.38 15.09 1.12
CA ASP A 62 13.58 16.30 1.02
C ASP A 62 13.79 17.03 -0.32
N SER A 63 15.01 16.97 -0.88
CA SER A 63 15.33 17.61 -2.17
C SER A 63 14.92 16.80 -3.39
N LYS A 64 14.88 15.46 -3.30
CA LYS A 64 14.58 14.57 -4.43
C LYS A 64 13.14 14.07 -4.44
N SER A 65 12.47 14.04 -3.29
CA SER A 65 11.10 13.57 -3.16
C SER A 65 10.19 14.74 -2.89
N SER A 66 9.33 15.07 -3.86
CA SER A 66 8.22 16.00 -3.60
C SER A 66 7.30 15.39 -2.55
N VAL A 67 6.77 16.23 -1.66
CA VAL A 67 5.67 15.82 -0.78
C VAL A 67 4.50 15.37 -1.66
N PRO A 68 4.00 14.13 -1.51
CA PRO A 68 2.94 13.66 -2.38
C PRO A 68 1.63 14.34 -2.02
N THR A 69 0.88 14.73 -3.04
CA THR A 69 -0.42 15.38 -2.89
C THR A 69 -1.51 14.53 -3.51
N TYR A 70 -2.73 14.72 -3.02
CA TYR A 70 -3.94 14.18 -3.62
C TYR A 70 -5.07 15.18 -3.43
N SER A 71 -6.17 14.99 -4.15
CA SER A 71 -7.35 15.84 -4.03
C SER A 71 -8.54 15.02 -3.58
N ARG A 72 -9.39 15.65 -2.78
CA ARG A 72 -10.75 15.20 -2.54
C ARG A 72 -11.71 15.96 -3.45
N VAL A 73 -12.57 15.24 -4.15
CA VAL A 73 -13.47 15.84 -5.14
C VAL A 73 -14.81 15.12 -5.17
N ILE A 74 -15.90 15.82 -5.43
CA ILE A 74 -17.24 15.24 -5.53
C ILE A 74 -17.69 15.24 -6.98
N LEU A 75 -17.88 14.05 -7.56
CA LEU A 75 -18.40 13.89 -8.92
C LEU A 75 -19.09 12.54 -9.11
N SER A 76 -19.97 12.47 -10.12
CA SER A 76 -20.66 11.23 -10.50
C SER A 76 -19.80 10.36 -11.42
N LEU A 77 -20.13 9.07 -11.53
CA LEU A 77 -19.49 8.17 -12.50
C LEU A 77 -19.69 8.64 -13.95
N ALA A 78 -20.78 9.35 -14.25
CA ALA A 78 -21.06 9.85 -15.60
C ALA A 78 -20.01 10.90 -16.03
N GLU A 79 -19.51 11.68 -15.09
CA GLU A 79 -18.45 12.66 -15.34
C GLU A 79 -17.10 12.00 -15.66
N LEU A 80 -16.81 10.82 -15.10
CA LEU A 80 -15.57 10.08 -15.40
C LEU A 80 -15.50 9.64 -16.88
N VAL A 81 -16.66 9.41 -17.49
CA VAL A 81 -16.78 8.95 -18.89
C VAL A 81 -17.20 10.05 -19.85
N SER A 82 -17.08 11.31 -19.45
CA SER A 82 -17.51 12.47 -20.24
C SER A 82 -16.41 13.51 -20.41
N GLY A 83 -16.40 14.15 -21.58
CA GLY A 83 -15.56 15.33 -21.87
C GLY A 83 -14.07 15.12 -21.63
N ASP A 84 -13.40 16.21 -21.26
CA ASP A 84 -11.94 16.24 -21.13
C ASP A 84 -11.42 15.39 -19.98
N PHE A 85 -12.23 15.18 -18.93
CA PHE A 85 -11.85 14.28 -17.83
C PHE A 85 -11.60 12.86 -18.35
N PHE A 86 -12.49 12.38 -19.22
CA PHE A 86 -12.36 11.05 -19.81
C PHE A 86 -11.13 10.94 -20.71
N THR A 87 -10.85 11.94 -21.54
CA THR A 87 -9.74 11.89 -22.50
C THR A 87 -8.38 12.15 -21.87
N GLU A 88 -8.29 13.14 -20.97
CA GLU A 88 -7.01 13.57 -20.39
C GLU A 88 -6.56 12.70 -19.23
N TYR A 89 -7.49 12.20 -18.40
CA TYR A 89 -7.14 11.39 -17.24
C TYR A 89 -7.39 9.89 -17.46
N VAL A 90 -8.64 9.53 -17.79
CA VAL A 90 -9.06 8.11 -17.80
C VAL A 90 -8.45 7.34 -18.96
N LYS A 91 -8.51 7.88 -20.19
CA LYS A 91 -7.98 7.21 -21.39
C LYS A 91 -6.46 7.08 -21.37
N LYS A 92 -5.75 8.07 -20.81
CA LYS A 92 -4.31 8.01 -20.66
C LYS A 92 -3.89 7.02 -19.57
N GLY A 93 -4.71 6.84 -18.54
CA GLY A 93 -4.42 5.96 -17.40
C GLY A 93 -3.59 6.66 -16.33
N ASN A 94 -3.62 7.99 -16.30
CA ASN A 94 -2.68 8.83 -15.55
C ASN A 94 -3.19 9.20 -14.17
N VAL A 95 -4.26 8.56 -13.71
CA VAL A 95 -4.88 8.84 -12.41
C VAL A 95 -5.20 7.56 -11.68
N ILE A 96 -5.18 7.65 -10.36
CA ILE A 96 -5.83 6.67 -9.49
C ILE A 96 -6.94 7.39 -8.75
N MET A 97 -8.10 6.75 -8.66
CA MET A 97 -9.22 7.27 -7.88
C MET A 97 -9.82 6.17 -7.00
N LEU A 98 -10.29 6.57 -5.83
CA LEU A 98 -11.01 5.70 -4.91
C LEU A 98 -12.22 6.46 -4.35
N SER A 99 -13.41 5.88 -4.46
CA SER A 99 -14.60 6.48 -3.88
C SER A 99 -14.64 6.30 -2.37
N GLU A 100 -15.38 7.17 -1.69
CA GLU A 100 -15.80 6.93 -0.32
C GLU A 100 -16.68 5.68 -0.20
N GLY A 101 -16.83 5.21 1.03
CA GLY A 101 -17.64 4.05 1.39
C GLY A 101 -16.80 2.88 1.89
N LYS A 102 -17.50 1.88 2.44
CA LYS A 102 -16.87 0.66 2.93
C LYS A 102 -17.28 -0.51 2.04
N HIS A 103 -16.30 -1.23 1.48
CA HIS A 103 -16.58 -2.48 0.80
C HIS A 103 -17.23 -3.49 1.78
N GLY A 104 -18.19 -4.27 1.31
CA GLY A 104 -19.07 -5.07 2.18
C GLY A 104 -20.30 -4.31 2.70
N VAL A 105 -20.30 -2.96 2.70
CA VAL A 105 -21.44 -2.13 3.18
C VAL A 105 -22.07 -1.25 2.10
N ASN A 106 -21.29 -0.55 1.30
CA ASN A 106 -21.77 0.39 0.27
C ASN A 106 -21.41 -0.10 -1.14
N ASP A 107 -22.00 0.53 -2.15
CA ASP A 107 -21.43 0.55 -3.50
C ASP A 107 -20.13 1.36 -3.43
N VAL A 108 -19.04 0.77 -3.90
CA VAL A 108 -17.72 1.41 -3.90
C VAL A 108 -17.05 1.25 -5.24
N TYR A 109 -16.23 2.24 -5.60
CA TYR A 109 -15.67 2.36 -6.93
C TYR A 109 -14.18 2.67 -6.84
N SER A 110 -13.40 2.11 -7.76
CA SER A 110 -12.00 2.47 -7.94
C SER A 110 -11.65 2.61 -9.42
N LEU A 111 -10.75 3.54 -9.73
CA LEU A 111 -10.21 3.74 -11.07
C LEU A 111 -8.70 3.61 -11.00
N ARG A 112 -8.13 2.71 -11.78
CA ARG A 112 -6.67 2.52 -11.88
C ARG A 112 -6.31 2.11 -13.30
N ASP A 113 -5.32 2.77 -13.89
CA ASP A 113 -4.85 2.49 -15.25
C ASP A 113 -5.98 2.48 -16.31
N GLY A 114 -7.00 3.33 -16.09
CA GLY A 114 -8.21 3.41 -16.90
C GLY A 114 -9.13 2.20 -16.83
N VAL A 115 -8.94 1.30 -15.85
CA VAL A 115 -9.90 0.26 -15.48
C VAL A 115 -10.74 0.78 -14.31
N LEU A 116 -12.04 0.93 -14.54
CA LEU A 116 -13.03 1.32 -13.54
C LEU A 116 -13.65 0.05 -12.96
N THR A 117 -13.46 -0.16 -11.66
CA THR A 117 -13.98 -1.28 -10.89
C THR A 117 -15.14 -0.79 -10.04
N LEU A 118 -16.29 -1.46 -10.13
CA LEU A 118 -17.47 -1.17 -9.33
C LEU A 118 -17.78 -2.42 -8.49
N ALA A 119 -17.70 -2.32 -7.16
CA ALA A 119 -18.31 -3.33 -6.29
C ALA A 119 -19.70 -2.85 -5.91
N LEU A 120 -20.69 -3.55 -6.43
CA LEU A 120 -22.09 -3.19 -6.33
C LEU A 120 -22.84 -4.15 -5.41
N GLU A 121 -23.78 -3.60 -4.65
CA GLU A 121 -24.84 -4.37 -4.02
C GLU A 121 -25.79 -4.94 -5.07
N LYS A 122 -26.54 -5.97 -4.67
CA LYS A 122 -27.48 -6.68 -5.54
C LYS A 122 -28.40 -5.75 -6.32
N GLU A 123 -29.06 -4.83 -5.61
CA GLU A 123 -30.06 -3.95 -6.22
C GLU A 123 -29.42 -3.03 -7.27
N SER A 124 -28.31 -2.40 -6.92
CA SER A 124 -27.56 -1.52 -7.82
C SER A 124 -27.05 -2.27 -9.04
N TYR A 125 -26.52 -3.49 -8.88
CA TYR A 125 -26.04 -4.32 -9.98
C TYR A 125 -27.17 -4.72 -10.95
N GLU A 126 -28.27 -5.27 -10.42
CA GLU A 126 -29.41 -5.74 -11.23
C GLU A 126 -30.05 -4.58 -12.00
N ARG A 127 -30.14 -3.40 -11.38
CA ARG A 127 -30.67 -2.18 -12.03
C ARG A 127 -29.70 -1.58 -13.04
N ALA A 128 -28.40 -1.54 -12.72
CA ALA A 128 -27.38 -1.01 -13.63
C ALA A 128 -27.28 -1.87 -14.89
N GLY A 129 -27.54 -3.18 -14.76
CA GLY A 129 -27.53 -4.12 -15.87
C GLY A 129 -26.16 -4.12 -16.54
N LEU A 130 -25.07 -4.05 -15.79
CA LEU A 130 -23.71 -4.14 -16.32
C LEU A 130 -23.20 -5.58 -16.21
N ALA A 131 -22.29 -5.98 -17.09
CA ALA A 131 -21.67 -7.29 -17.00
C ALA A 131 -20.68 -7.29 -15.84
N GLY A 132 -20.83 -8.24 -14.92
CA GLY A 132 -19.98 -8.39 -13.75
C GLY A 132 -20.12 -9.79 -13.17
N GLU A 133 -19.22 -10.13 -12.27
CA GLU A 133 -19.13 -11.44 -11.63
C GLU A 133 -19.49 -11.35 -10.14
N PRO A 134 -20.03 -12.43 -9.55
CA PRO A 134 -20.34 -12.43 -8.13
C PRO A 134 -19.04 -12.33 -7.32
N ASP A 135 -19.05 -11.42 -6.36
CA ASP A 135 -17.96 -11.14 -5.45
C ASP A 135 -18.15 -11.92 -4.14
N GLY A 136 -17.16 -12.73 -3.76
CA GLY A 136 -17.17 -13.60 -2.58
C GLY A 136 -17.72 -15.03 -2.78
N ALA A 137 -17.51 -15.88 -1.76
CA ALA A 137 -17.87 -17.30 -1.80
C ALA A 137 -19.40 -17.50 -1.83
N LYS A 138 -19.89 -18.15 -2.89
CA LYS A 138 -21.30 -18.55 -3.05
C LYS A 138 -21.80 -19.29 -1.80
N GLY A 139 -22.81 -18.74 -1.12
CA GLY A 139 -23.67 -19.52 -0.22
C GLY A 139 -23.42 -19.46 1.29
N LYS A 140 -22.69 -18.47 1.84
CA LYS A 140 -22.70 -18.25 3.30
C LYS A 140 -24.04 -17.65 3.75
N ARG A 141 -24.71 -18.31 4.70
CA ARG A 141 -25.97 -17.86 5.32
C ARG A 141 -25.70 -16.53 6.06
N GLY A 142 -26.21 -15.42 5.51
CA GLY A 142 -26.04 -14.07 6.09
C GLY A 142 -25.09 -13.13 5.35
N ALA A 143 -24.31 -13.62 4.36
CA ALA A 143 -23.50 -12.76 3.50
C ALA A 143 -24.39 -12.14 2.40
N ARG A 144 -24.40 -10.81 2.27
CA ARG A 144 -25.08 -10.13 1.16
C ARG A 144 -24.34 -10.45 -0.13
N ALA A 145 -25.05 -10.95 -1.14
CA ALA A 145 -24.48 -11.16 -2.46
C ALA A 145 -24.00 -9.83 -3.03
N ARG A 146 -22.79 -9.81 -3.59
CA ARG A 146 -22.15 -8.64 -4.22
C ARG A 146 -21.68 -8.99 -5.62
N TRP A 147 -21.49 -7.96 -6.44
CA TRP A 147 -21.03 -8.11 -7.81
C TRP A 147 -19.90 -7.14 -8.10
N LEU A 148 -18.84 -7.67 -8.69
CA LEU A 148 -17.72 -6.91 -9.20
C LEU A 148 -17.90 -6.68 -10.70
N VAL A 149 -17.91 -5.41 -11.11
CA VAL A 149 -18.00 -4.99 -12.50
C VAL A 149 -16.69 -4.29 -12.86
N GLU A 150 -15.90 -4.89 -13.74
CA GLU A 150 -14.67 -4.29 -14.25
C GLU A 150 -14.88 -3.78 -15.68
N ILE A 151 -14.59 -2.49 -15.88
CA ILE A 151 -14.74 -1.81 -17.16
C ILE A 151 -13.39 -1.22 -17.56
N ASN A 152 -12.74 -1.83 -18.53
CA ASN A 152 -11.57 -1.22 -19.15
C ASN A 152 -12.02 -0.08 -20.09
N LEU A 153 -11.97 1.14 -19.57
CA LEU A 153 -12.40 2.35 -20.25
C LEU A 153 -11.45 2.79 -21.36
N ARG A 154 -10.27 2.18 -21.48
CA ARG A 154 -9.25 2.49 -22.52
C ARG A 154 -9.46 1.69 -23.80
N GLN A 155 -10.35 0.70 -23.82
CA GLN A 155 -10.64 -0.06 -25.02
C GLN A 155 -11.11 0.84 -26.19
N PRO A 156 -10.79 0.48 -27.45
CA PRO A 156 -11.27 1.22 -28.63
C PRO A 156 -12.80 1.27 -28.77
N SER A 157 -13.50 0.34 -28.12
CA SER A 157 -14.97 0.27 -28.07
C SER A 157 -15.59 1.31 -27.12
N MET A 158 -14.80 1.92 -26.23
CA MET A 158 -15.26 2.87 -25.21
C MET A 158 -15.28 4.29 -25.79
N LEU A 159 -16.20 4.50 -26.73
CA LEU A 159 -16.43 5.74 -27.46
C LEU A 159 -17.94 5.96 -27.61
N HIS A 160 -18.37 7.23 -27.54
CA HIS A 160 -19.78 7.59 -27.74
C HIS A 160 -20.32 7.09 -29.09
N GLY A 161 -21.56 6.58 -29.07
CA GLY A 161 -22.23 5.99 -30.23
C GLY A 161 -21.96 4.48 -30.42
N LYS A 162 -21.11 3.88 -29.58
CA LYS A 162 -20.99 2.42 -29.49
C LYS A 162 -21.97 1.91 -28.43
N LYS A 163 -22.83 0.96 -28.82
CA LYS A 163 -23.87 0.37 -27.94
C LYS A 163 -23.35 -0.06 -26.56
N GLY A 164 -22.15 -0.64 -26.50
CA GLY A 164 -21.54 -1.06 -25.23
C GLY A 164 -21.21 0.12 -24.31
N PHE A 165 -20.58 1.16 -24.85
CA PHE A 165 -20.26 2.37 -24.11
C PHE A 165 -21.50 3.18 -23.75
N ASP A 166 -22.46 3.30 -24.67
CA ASP A 166 -23.72 4.01 -24.41
C ASP A 166 -24.53 3.34 -23.28
N ARG A 167 -24.46 2.01 -23.14
CA ARG A 167 -25.04 1.29 -22.00
C ARG A 167 -24.37 1.65 -20.67
N ILE A 168 -23.04 1.79 -20.65
CA ILE A 168 -22.29 2.23 -19.47
C ILE A 168 -22.68 3.66 -19.09
N VAL A 169 -22.68 4.57 -20.08
CA VAL A 169 -23.10 5.97 -19.88
C VAL A 169 -24.55 6.04 -19.37
N TYR A 170 -25.45 5.20 -19.89
CA TYR A 170 -26.83 5.14 -19.42
C TYR A 170 -26.91 4.70 -17.96
N ALA A 171 -26.20 3.63 -17.58
CA ALA A 171 -26.16 3.15 -16.20
C ALA A 171 -25.67 4.25 -15.25
N PHE A 172 -24.62 4.98 -15.61
CA PHE A 172 -24.06 6.06 -14.78
C PHE A 172 -24.96 7.30 -14.69
N LYS A 173 -25.80 7.56 -15.70
CA LYS A 173 -26.72 8.71 -15.69
C LYS A 173 -28.05 8.41 -15.00
N ASN A 174 -28.52 7.16 -15.05
CA ASN A 174 -29.88 6.81 -14.64
C ASN A 174 -29.96 5.90 -13.41
N VAL A 175 -28.89 5.15 -13.11
CA VAL A 175 -28.88 4.18 -12.01
C VAL A 175 -27.82 4.56 -10.98
N LEU A 176 -26.55 4.58 -11.38
CA LEU A 176 -25.41 4.94 -10.53
C LEU A 176 -25.12 6.45 -10.65
N ASN A 177 -26.16 7.26 -10.47
CA ASN A 177 -26.16 8.68 -10.80
C ASN A 177 -25.90 9.61 -9.61
N THR A 178 -25.78 9.05 -8.42
CA THR A 178 -25.48 9.80 -7.21
C THR A 178 -24.00 10.22 -7.24
N PRO A 179 -23.69 11.52 -7.14
CA PRO A 179 -22.32 11.97 -6.96
C PRO A 179 -21.75 11.39 -5.68
N VAL A 180 -20.48 10.98 -5.72
CA VAL A 180 -19.77 10.48 -4.54
C VAL A 180 -18.48 11.26 -4.36
N THR A 181 -17.95 11.23 -3.14
CA THR A 181 -16.63 11.76 -2.84
C THR A 181 -15.57 10.80 -3.34
N TRP A 182 -14.56 11.33 -4.03
CA TRP A 182 -13.42 10.61 -4.53
C TRP A 182 -12.14 11.15 -3.90
N LEU A 183 -11.24 10.24 -3.56
CA LEU A 183 -9.82 10.53 -3.52
C LEU A 183 -9.29 10.46 -4.95
N PHE A 184 -8.56 11.47 -5.38
CA PHE A 184 -7.99 11.61 -6.71
C PHE A 184 -6.48 11.85 -6.58
N CYS A 185 -5.67 11.03 -7.25
CA CYS A 185 -4.22 11.21 -7.31
C CYS A 185 -3.78 11.24 -8.78
N ASN A 186 -3.15 12.34 -9.20
CA ASN A 186 -2.52 12.45 -10.51
C ASN A 186 -1.15 11.75 -10.48
N LEU A 187 -0.93 10.80 -11.39
CA LEU A 187 0.30 10.02 -11.48
C LEU A 187 1.40 10.73 -12.27
N GLU A 188 1.02 11.67 -13.14
CA GLU A 188 1.94 12.51 -13.89
C GLU A 188 2.09 13.86 -13.19
N GLY A 189 3.33 14.32 -13.01
CA GLY A 189 3.66 15.44 -12.13
C GLY A 189 3.13 16.82 -12.55
N GLU A 190 2.52 16.95 -13.72
CA GLU A 190 1.81 18.17 -14.14
C GLU A 190 0.38 17.82 -14.55
N ALA A 191 -0.58 18.62 -14.07
CA ALA A 191 -1.96 18.53 -14.51
C ALA A 191 -2.08 18.96 -15.99
N PRO A 192 -3.00 18.38 -16.77
CA PRO A 192 -3.34 18.88 -18.10
C PRO A 192 -3.72 20.38 -18.04
N SER A 193 -3.47 21.09 -19.13
CA SER A 193 -3.83 22.50 -19.27
C SER A 193 -4.78 22.69 -20.45
N PRO A 194 -6.04 23.11 -20.23
CA PRO A 194 -6.68 23.38 -18.93
C PRO A 194 -6.95 22.09 -18.12
N ASP A 195 -6.96 22.19 -16.80
CA ASP A 195 -7.19 21.03 -15.93
C ASP A 195 -8.70 20.72 -15.80
N PRO A 196 -9.18 19.55 -16.28
CA PRO A 196 -10.58 19.14 -16.18
C PRO A 196 -11.09 19.00 -14.74
N LEU A 197 -10.21 18.87 -13.75
CA LEU A 197 -10.56 18.71 -12.34
C LEU A 197 -11.00 20.04 -11.70
N THR A 198 -10.48 21.18 -12.18
CA THR A 198 -10.72 22.52 -11.60
C THR A 198 -12.20 22.88 -11.49
N LYS A 199 -13.03 22.43 -12.44
CA LYS A 199 -14.49 22.69 -12.43
C LYS A 199 -15.22 22.09 -11.22
N TYR A 200 -14.61 21.13 -10.53
CA TYR A 200 -15.16 20.48 -9.35
C TYR A 200 -14.61 21.04 -8.03
N ILE A 201 -13.77 22.09 -8.08
CA ILE A 201 -13.21 22.76 -6.90
C ILE A 201 -12.53 21.72 -5.98
N PRO A 202 -11.48 21.03 -6.46
CA PRO A 202 -10.82 19.98 -5.69
C PRO A 202 -10.25 20.54 -4.39
N ASP A 203 -10.40 19.79 -3.32
CA ASP A 203 -9.77 20.06 -2.03
C ASP A 203 -8.43 19.35 -1.98
N GLU A 204 -7.34 20.10 -2.17
CA GLU A 204 -5.98 19.56 -2.27
C GLU A 204 -5.38 19.31 -0.89
N ILE A 205 -4.80 18.12 -0.71
CA ILE A 205 -4.28 17.63 0.56
C ILE A 205 -2.84 17.17 0.36
N SER A 206 -1.94 17.73 1.18
CA SER A 206 -0.53 17.33 1.27
C SER A 206 -0.38 16.15 2.23
N CYS A 207 0.42 15.15 1.87
CA CYS A 207 0.79 14.05 2.76
C CYS A 207 2.16 14.36 3.39
N ASP A 208 2.21 15.37 4.25
CA ASP A 208 3.48 15.79 4.86
C ASP A 208 4.07 14.66 5.73
N PRO A 209 5.41 14.48 5.72
CA PRO A 209 6.05 13.48 6.57
C PRO A 209 5.85 13.81 8.05
N SER A 210 5.37 12.82 8.80
CA SER A 210 5.38 12.85 10.26
C SER A 210 6.61 12.10 10.79
N VAL A 211 7.42 12.78 11.60
CA VAL A 211 8.67 12.22 12.14
C VAL A 211 8.48 11.94 13.63
N THR A 212 8.59 10.67 14.03
CA THR A 212 8.59 10.26 15.43
C THR A 212 10.03 10.13 15.91
N SER A 213 10.38 10.88 16.95
CA SER A 213 11.76 11.08 17.38
C SER A 213 12.32 9.91 18.21
N SER A 214 13.59 9.58 17.93
CA SER A 214 14.56 8.78 18.70
C SER A 214 14.00 7.83 19.76
N VAL A 215 13.29 6.80 19.31
CA VAL A 215 12.95 5.67 20.19
C VAL A 215 14.25 4.92 20.50
N ARG A 216 14.58 4.78 21.79
CA ARG A 216 15.77 4.07 22.25
C ARG A 216 15.42 2.60 22.43
N VAL A 217 15.84 1.78 21.48
CA VAL A 217 15.47 0.36 21.45
C VAL A 217 16.68 -0.56 21.69
N ILE A 218 16.36 -1.78 22.10
CA ILE A 218 17.29 -2.92 21.99
C ILE A 218 17.29 -3.36 20.53
N MET A 219 18.48 -3.42 19.93
CA MET A 219 18.63 -3.69 18.51
C MET A 219 18.77 -5.20 18.27
N PRO A 220 17.83 -5.88 17.59
CA PRO A 220 17.98 -7.28 17.27
C PRO A 220 19.00 -7.49 16.14
N ASN A 221 19.42 -8.73 15.97
CA ASN A 221 20.18 -9.13 14.79
C ASN A 221 19.33 -8.92 13.53
N ILE A 222 19.82 -8.12 12.58
CA ILE A 222 19.11 -7.82 11.32
C ILE A 222 19.58 -8.73 10.19
N ARG A 223 20.74 -9.37 10.33
CA ARG A 223 21.26 -10.26 9.30
C ARG A 223 20.66 -11.66 9.48
N PRO A 224 20.14 -12.27 8.41
CA PRO A 224 19.68 -13.64 8.48
C PRO A 224 20.87 -14.58 8.81
N PRO A 225 20.60 -15.74 9.44
CA PRO A 225 21.60 -16.78 9.67
C PRO A 225 22.34 -17.20 8.38
N THR A 226 23.62 -17.54 8.47
CA THR A 226 24.51 -17.77 7.30
C THR A 226 24.34 -19.13 6.64
N SER A 227 23.70 -20.10 7.30
CA SER A 227 23.42 -21.42 6.73
C SER A 227 21.93 -21.49 6.33
N LEU A 228 21.69 -21.58 5.02
CA LEU A 228 20.37 -21.60 4.37
C LEU A 228 20.15 -22.89 3.52
N GLY A 229 20.93 -23.95 3.75
CA GLY A 229 20.76 -25.26 3.14
C GLY A 229 20.62 -26.44 4.12
N GLY A 230 19.41 -27.02 4.16
CA GLY A 230 19.13 -28.43 4.54
C GLY A 230 18.63 -28.61 5.97
N ASP A 231 17.31 -28.78 6.15
CA ASP A 231 16.52 -28.77 7.41
C ASP A 231 16.29 -27.40 8.08
N GLU A 232 16.90 -26.33 7.55
CA GLU A 232 16.96 -24.95 8.10
C GLU A 232 15.75 -24.04 7.77
N GLY A 233 14.60 -24.61 7.39
CA GLY A 233 13.40 -23.81 7.12
C GLY A 233 12.82 -23.14 8.38
N ASP A 234 13.11 -23.70 9.56
CA ASP A 234 12.60 -23.23 10.85
C ASP A 234 13.39 -22.00 11.35
N ASP A 235 14.73 -22.06 11.39
CA ASP A 235 15.58 -20.96 11.88
C ASP A 235 15.41 -19.65 11.08
N PHE A 236 15.34 -19.74 9.75
CA PHE A 236 15.08 -18.55 8.91
C PHE A 236 13.65 -18.04 9.08
N GLY A 237 12.67 -18.94 9.23
CA GLY A 237 11.28 -18.59 9.46
C GLY A 237 11.06 -17.89 10.80
N GLU A 238 11.67 -18.41 11.87
CA GLU A 238 11.66 -17.81 13.22
C GLU A 238 12.34 -16.44 13.19
N PHE A 239 13.57 -16.35 12.65
CA PHE A 239 14.27 -15.08 12.48
C PHE A 239 13.43 -14.03 11.74
N ALA A 240 12.83 -14.42 10.61
CA ALA A 240 12.03 -13.51 9.80
C ALA A 240 10.74 -13.08 10.52
N THR A 241 10.15 -13.97 11.32
CA THR A 241 8.94 -13.70 12.11
C THR A 241 9.27 -12.74 13.25
N ASP A 242 10.32 -13.02 14.01
CA ASP A 242 10.80 -12.21 15.13
C ASP A 242 11.17 -10.79 14.69
N LEU A 243 11.92 -10.67 13.58
CA LEU A 243 12.30 -9.37 13.04
C LEU A 243 11.07 -8.58 12.55
N TYR A 244 10.11 -9.25 11.91
CA TYR A 244 8.87 -8.61 11.46
C TYR A 244 7.97 -8.19 12.62
N GLU A 245 7.86 -9.00 13.67
CA GLU A 245 7.12 -8.66 14.89
C GLU A 245 7.76 -7.45 15.59
N TRP A 246 9.09 -7.44 15.74
CA TRP A 246 9.82 -6.31 16.32
C TRP A 246 9.63 -5.01 15.50
N LEU A 247 9.74 -5.08 14.17
CA LEU A 247 9.46 -3.94 13.29
C LEU A 247 8.01 -3.45 13.45
N SER A 248 7.05 -4.38 13.54
CA SER A 248 5.63 -4.06 13.74
C SER A 248 5.39 -3.37 15.08
N LEU A 249 6.07 -3.78 16.15
CA LEU A 249 5.99 -3.12 17.45
C LEU A 249 6.57 -1.69 17.41
N ILE A 250 7.61 -1.43 16.63
CA ILE A 250 8.11 -0.07 16.37
C ILE A 250 7.06 0.75 15.61
N SER A 251 6.46 0.19 14.56
CA SER A 251 5.38 0.85 13.80
C SER A 251 4.21 1.23 14.70
N LEU A 252 3.84 0.35 15.64
CA LEU A 252 2.81 0.56 16.65
C LEU A 252 3.20 1.47 17.82
N GLU A 253 4.45 1.94 17.86
CA GLU A 253 5.00 2.75 18.96
C GLU A 253 4.89 2.05 20.32
N SER A 254 4.99 0.73 20.33
CA SER A 254 4.90 -0.08 21.53
C SER A 254 6.10 0.17 22.46
N GLU A 255 5.84 0.37 23.74
CA GLU A 255 6.88 0.50 24.77
C GLU A 255 7.72 -0.77 24.91
N ARG A 256 7.21 -1.92 24.46
CA ARG A 256 7.86 -3.24 24.59
C ARG A 256 9.19 -3.39 23.85
N VAL A 257 9.52 -2.49 22.94
CA VAL A 257 10.81 -2.48 22.24
C VAL A 257 11.82 -1.52 22.86
N TYR A 258 11.42 -0.77 23.90
CA TYR A 258 12.26 0.24 24.52
C TYR A 258 13.29 -0.42 25.44
N VAL A 259 14.47 0.18 25.53
CA VAL A 259 15.55 -0.32 26.40
C VAL A 259 15.20 -0.28 27.90
N ASP A 260 14.31 0.63 28.28
CA ASP A 260 13.85 0.89 29.64
C ASP A 260 12.41 0.38 29.89
N ASP A 261 11.93 -0.58 29.09
CA ASP A 261 10.64 -1.24 29.33
C ASP A 261 10.63 -1.98 30.68
N ASP A 262 9.61 -1.70 31.48
CA ASP A 262 9.33 -2.35 32.78
C ASP A 262 7.88 -2.92 32.81
N THR A 263 7.33 -3.22 31.63
CA THR A 263 5.96 -3.73 31.53
C THR A 263 5.84 -5.11 32.17
N ASP A 264 4.86 -5.25 33.08
CA ASP A 264 4.57 -6.47 33.84
C ASP A 264 4.47 -7.71 32.91
N PRO A 265 5.24 -8.80 33.19
CA PRO A 265 5.17 -10.05 32.43
C PRO A 265 3.79 -10.71 32.36
N PHE A 266 2.88 -10.38 33.29
CA PHE A 266 1.48 -10.80 33.23
C PHE A 266 0.71 -10.13 32.09
N LEU A 267 1.09 -8.89 31.72
CA LEU A 267 0.46 -8.13 30.63
C LEU A 267 1.07 -8.47 29.27
N SER A 268 2.39 -8.63 29.19
CA SER A 268 3.08 -9.00 27.97
C SER A 268 4.28 -9.89 28.24
N ARG A 269 4.35 -10.99 27.49
CA ARG A 269 5.48 -11.93 27.51
C ARG A 269 6.45 -11.72 26.35
N TYR A 270 6.24 -10.67 25.56
CA TYR A 270 7.12 -10.35 24.45
C TYR A 270 8.54 -10.12 24.96
N THR A 271 9.52 -10.72 24.29
CA THR A 271 10.94 -10.50 24.53
C THR A 271 11.58 -10.09 23.22
N SER A 272 12.48 -9.11 23.25
CA SER A 272 13.23 -8.70 22.07
C SER A 272 13.93 -9.90 21.42
N PRO A 273 14.00 -9.97 20.08
CA PRO A 273 14.74 -11.03 19.40
C PRO A 273 16.23 -11.02 19.79
N PRO A 274 16.95 -12.12 19.52
CA PRO A 274 18.38 -12.22 19.81
C PRO A 274 19.19 -11.04 19.25
N SER A 275 20.16 -10.58 20.04
CA SER A 275 21.01 -9.46 19.70
C SER A 275 22.46 -9.77 20.03
N ASP A 276 23.36 -9.46 19.09
CA ASP A 276 24.81 -9.53 19.29
C ASP A 276 25.36 -8.25 19.94
N THR A 277 24.53 -7.22 20.15
CA THR A 277 24.96 -5.97 20.82
C THR A 277 25.09 -6.18 22.33
N PRO A 278 26.05 -5.51 22.99
CA PRO A 278 26.15 -5.48 24.44
C PRO A 278 24.81 -5.20 25.14
N GLU A 279 24.56 -5.91 26.25
CA GLU A 279 23.35 -5.75 27.03
C GLU A 279 23.20 -4.30 27.52
N GLY A 280 22.04 -3.69 27.27
CA GLY A 280 21.74 -2.31 27.61
C GLY A 280 22.25 -1.25 26.62
N GLU A 281 22.83 -1.64 25.48
CA GLU A 281 23.15 -0.70 24.41
C GLU A 281 21.86 -0.20 23.75
N ALA A 282 21.58 1.09 23.90
CA ALA A 282 20.40 1.73 23.35
C ALA A 282 20.70 2.29 21.96
N HIS A 283 19.93 1.86 20.96
CA HIS A 283 20.04 2.37 19.60
C HIS A 283 18.88 3.33 19.30
N PRO A 284 19.15 4.60 18.96
CA PRO A 284 18.10 5.54 18.63
C PRO A 284 17.57 5.31 17.20
N LEU A 285 16.28 5.03 17.09
CA LEU A 285 15.59 4.90 15.80
C LEU A 285 14.71 6.10 15.50
N ILE A 286 14.60 6.42 14.21
CA ILE A 286 13.65 7.40 13.68
C ILE A 286 12.62 6.64 12.84
N LYS A 287 11.36 7.02 13.03
CA LYS A 287 10.24 6.58 12.20
C LYS A 287 9.70 7.78 11.43
N VAL A 288 9.65 7.68 10.11
CA VAL A 288 9.05 8.66 9.22
C VAL A 288 7.82 8.05 8.57
N THR A 289 6.67 8.68 8.72
CA THR A 289 5.40 8.14 8.23
C THR A 289 4.70 9.16 7.34
N TRP A 290 4.25 8.70 6.16
CA TRP A 290 3.40 9.44 5.24
C TRP A 290 2.02 8.79 5.22
N LYS A 291 0.97 9.59 5.45
CA LYS A 291 -0.42 9.14 5.48
C LYS A 291 -1.22 9.93 4.46
N GLY A 292 -1.89 9.25 3.53
CA GLY A 292 -2.75 9.92 2.55
C GLY A 292 -3.11 9.02 1.39
N PHE A 293 -3.28 9.58 0.20
CA PHE A 293 -3.52 8.79 -1.01
C PHE A 293 -2.38 9.00 -2.01
N MET A 294 -1.41 8.10 -1.99
CA MET A 294 -0.14 8.25 -2.71
C MET A 294 -0.01 7.22 -3.83
N SER A 295 0.76 7.55 -4.86
CA SER A 295 1.03 6.65 -5.98
C SER A 295 2.15 5.64 -5.67
N SER A 296 2.09 4.46 -6.31
CA SER A 296 3.21 3.50 -6.27
C SER A 296 4.51 4.09 -6.79
N SER A 297 4.43 4.94 -7.82
CA SER A 297 5.57 5.63 -8.41
C SER A 297 6.30 6.49 -7.37
N TRP A 298 5.56 7.22 -6.54
CA TRP A 298 6.14 8.00 -5.46
C TRP A 298 6.78 7.11 -4.38
N ALA A 299 6.08 6.07 -3.92
CA ALA A 299 6.61 5.15 -2.90
C ALA A 299 7.88 4.43 -3.39
N HIS A 300 7.89 4.02 -4.66
CA HIS A 300 9.04 3.40 -5.33
C HIS A 300 10.23 4.35 -5.42
N LYS A 301 10.02 5.59 -5.88
CA LYS A 301 11.07 6.62 -5.93
C LYS A 301 11.63 6.93 -4.54
N THR A 302 10.78 6.96 -3.51
CA THR A 302 11.19 7.20 -2.13
C THR A 302 12.07 6.06 -1.62
N PHE A 303 11.65 4.81 -1.83
CA PHE A 303 12.43 3.62 -1.48
C PHE A 303 13.79 3.58 -2.20
N VAL A 304 13.80 3.84 -3.51
CA VAL A 304 15.03 3.89 -4.31
C VAL A 304 15.96 4.99 -3.81
N SER A 305 15.42 6.18 -3.53
CA SER A 305 16.20 7.31 -3.01
C SER A 305 16.82 6.99 -1.66
N ALA A 306 16.06 6.39 -0.74
CA ALA A 306 16.58 5.93 0.55
C ALA A 306 17.67 4.85 0.37
N THR A 307 17.47 3.92 -0.57
CA THR A 307 18.44 2.85 -0.87
C THR A 307 19.75 3.41 -1.42
N LEU A 308 19.69 4.37 -2.33
CA LEU A 308 20.86 5.02 -2.94
C LEU A 308 21.62 5.90 -1.95
N ALA A 309 20.90 6.55 -1.02
CA ALA A 309 21.50 7.40 0.00
C ALA A 309 22.10 6.59 1.17
N ALA A 310 21.57 5.41 1.45
CA ALA A 310 22.05 4.54 2.53
C ALA A 310 23.40 3.87 2.20
N THR A 311 24.31 3.85 3.16
CA THR A 311 25.59 3.15 3.00
C THR A 311 25.42 1.62 3.00
N THR A 312 26.42 0.88 2.53
CA THR A 312 26.42 -0.60 2.59
C THR A 312 26.34 -1.12 4.03
N LYS A 313 26.81 -0.35 5.01
CA LYS A 313 26.77 -0.69 6.44
C LYS A 313 25.45 -0.30 7.14
N SER A 314 24.63 0.51 6.50
CA SER A 314 23.37 0.99 7.06
C SER A 314 22.21 0.04 6.76
N TRP A 315 21.21 0.04 7.64
CA TRP A 315 19.95 -0.66 7.45
C TRP A 315 18.79 0.33 7.52
N PHE A 316 17.66 -0.03 6.94
CA PHE A 316 16.36 0.62 7.15
C PHE A 316 15.26 -0.36 6.77
N SER A 317 14.04 -0.12 7.25
CA SER A 317 12.83 -0.82 6.84
C SER A 317 11.84 0.16 6.22
N PHE A 318 11.28 -0.19 5.07
CA PHE A 318 10.27 0.58 4.35
C PHE A 318 9.00 -0.25 4.22
N SER A 319 7.92 0.20 4.85
CA SER A 319 6.62 -0.44 4.84
C SER A 319 5.63 0.35 3.99
N VAL A 320 4.81 -0.34 3.22
CA VAL A 320 3.74 0.23 2.41
C VAL A 320 2.47 -0.59 2.65
N SER A 321 1.37 0.08 2.99
CA SER A 321 0.13 -0.59 3.41
C SER A 321 -1.14 -0.06 2.75
N GLY A 322 -2.11 -0.99 2.66
CA GLY A 322 -3.47 -0.99 2.15
C GLY A 322 -4.34 0.18 2.56
N PHE A 323 -5.30 0.58 1.71
CA PHE A 323 -6.60 0.93 2.28
C PHE A 323 -7.28 -0.39 2.64
N PRO A 324 -7.67 -0.61 3.91
CA PRO A 324 -8.42 -1.80 4.26
C PRO A 324 -9.72 -1.82 3.44
N ASP A 325 -10.12 -3.00 2.99
CA ASP A 325 -11.36 -3.19 2.23
C ASP A 325 -11.40 -2.37 0.90
N SER A 326 -10.26 -1.98 0.33
CA SER A 326 -10.21 -1.24 -0.95
C SER A 326 -10.27 -2.16 -2.17
N LEU A 327 -10.69 -1.61 -3.31
CA LEU A 327 -10.80 -2.35 -4.57
C LEU A 327 -9.56 -2.17 -5.46
N PRO A 328 -8.99 -3.27 -6.01
CA PRO A 328 -9.40 -4.67 -5.82
C PRO A 328 -9.04 -5.19 -4.42
N ALA A 329 -9.83 -6.14 -3.90
CA ALA A 329 -9.70 -6.73 -2.55
C ALA A 329 -8.37 -7.46 -2.27
N THR A 330 -7.42 -7.42 -3.21
CA THR A 330 -6.09 -8.00 -3.11
C THR A 330 -5.07 -6.94 -2.69
N SER A 331 -5.36 -6.12 -1.68
CA SER A 331 -4.35 -5.22 -1.12
C SER A 331 -3.23 -6.07 -0.52
N ARG A 332 -2.00 -5.82 -0.99
CA ARG A 332 -0.80 -6.46 -0.45
C ARG A 332 -0.05 -5.44 0.36
N ASP A 333 0.04 -5.66 1.65
CA ASP A 333 0.96 -4.90 2.49
C ASP A 333 2.35 -5.48 2.29
N CYS A 334 3.34 -4.61 2.14
CA CYS A 334 4.72 -5.04 2.02
C CYS A 334 5.63 -4.29 2.96
N THR A 335 6.58 -5.00 3.56
CA THR A 335 7.68 -4.43 4.34
C THR A 335 8.98 -4.89 3.71
N ILE A 336 9.85 -3.93 3.37
CA ILE A 336 11.15 -4.19 2.74
C ILE A 336 12.23 -3.65 3.66
N SER A 337 13.07 -4.53 4.18
CA SER A 337 14.25 -4.15 4.96
C SER A 337 15.52 -4.28 4.13
N LYS A 338 16.29 -3.18 4.02
CA LYS A 338 17.67 -3.23 3.53
C LYS A 338 18.56 -3.80 4.63
N ILE A 339 19.27 -4.88 4.30
CA ILE A 339 20.18 -5.56 5.21
C ILE A 339 21.58 -4.95 5.08
N PRO A 340 22.30 -4.72 6.19
CA PRO A 340 23.65 -4.17 6.14
C PRO A 340 24.63 -5.25 5.67
N GLY A 341 25.41 -5.01 4.62
CA GLY A 341 26.30 -6.02 4.04
C GLY A 341 27.07 -5.54 2.81
N PRO A 342 28.09 -6.29 2.36
CA PRO A 342 28.86 -5.95 1.16
C PRO A 342 28.04 -6.11 -0.13
N SER A 343 27.14 -7.10 -0.15
CA SER A 343 26.05 -7.27 -1.10
C SER A 343 24.85 -6.50 -0.55
N SER A 344 24.35 -5.49 -1.26
CA SER A 344 23.11 -4.80 -0.89
C SER A 344 21.94 -5.80 -0.89
N GLU A 345 21.66 -6.40 0.25
CA GLU A 345 20.65 -7.44 0.45
C GLU A 345 19.35 -6.85 0.99
N PHE A 346 18.26 -7.59 0.81
CA PHE A 346 16.95 -7.24 1.32
C PHE A 346 16.24 -8.43 1.95
N MET A 347 15.39 -8.12 2.92
CA MET A 347 14.28 -8.97 3.36
C MET A 347 12.97 -8.31 2.92
N LEU A 348 12.04 -9.10 2.42
CA LEU A 348 10.72 -8.64 1.98
C LEU A 348 9.66 -9.52 2.65
N TRP A 349 8.71 -8.90 3.33
CA TRP A 349 7.48 -9.52 3.82
C TRP A 349 6.32 -9.02 2.98
N GLU A 350 5.51 -9.92 2.44
CA GLU A 350 4.29 -9.64 1.68
C GLU A 350 3.10 -10.28 2.41
N VAL A 351 2.17 -9.46 2.90
CA VAL A 351 0.94 -9.94 3.53
C VAL A 351 -0.17 -9.89 2.51
N GLU A 352 -0.71 -11.05 2.17
CA GLU A 352 -1.82 -11.20 1.22
C GLU A 352 -3.11 -11.59 1.97
N GLN A 353 -4.17 -10.83 1.76
CA GLN A 353 -5.53 -11.19 2.16
C GLN A 353 -6.13 -12.11 1.09
N ASN A 354 -6.45 -13.36 1.47
CA ASN A 354 -7.02 -14.41 0.60
C ASN A 354 -8.50 -14.68 0.86
#